data_AF-A0A8X8IG16-F1
#
_entry.id   AF-A0A8X8IG16-F1
#
_cell.length_a   1.000
_cell.length_b   1.000
_cell.length_c   1.000
_cell.angle_alpha   90.00
_cell.angle_beta   90.00
_cell.angle_gamma   90.00
#
_symmetry.space_group_name_H-M   'P 1'
#
loop_
_entity.id
_entity.type
_entity.pdbx_description
1 polymer ?
#
loop_
_entity_poly.entity_id
_entity_poly.type
_entity_poly.pdbx_seq_one_letter_code
_entity_poly.pdbx_strand_id
1 'polypeptide(L)'
;MKKIATVIFVGLMLTVFTLSGCLFSFDNSNTSITIQDSDDRYELSAHYNKQKTKRIQHYIDANIAPQDRAIFQIRTNPGKLQIRFDKKENDEDAYLRIKRLGEGIKATLSAD
;
A
#
# COMPACT_ATOMS: atom_id res chain seq x y z
N MET A 1 5.70 16.78 57.66
CA MET A 1 4.56 16.67 56.71
C MET A 1 4.81 17.47 55.41
N LYS A 2 5.97 17.30 54.74
CA LYS A 2 6.30 18.04 53.50
C LYS A 2 6.68 17.15 52.31
N LYS A 3 6.97 15.86 52.56
CA LYS A 3 7.37 14.89 51.52
C LYS A 3 6.18 14.19 50.85
N ILE A 4 5.03 14.14 51.51
CA ILE A 4 3.83 13.45 51.03
C ILE A 4 3.09 14.30 49.98
N ALA A 5 3.11 15.63 50.12
CA ALA A 5 2.47 16.55 49.17
C ALA A 5 3.17 16.56 47.78
N THR A 6 4.48 16.36 47.73
CA THR A 6 5.24 16.34 46.47
C THR A 6 4.97 15.08 45.65
N VAL A 7 4.75 13.93 46.29
CA VAL A 7 4.48 12.66 45.60
C VAL A 7 3.09 12.65 44.96
N ILE A 8 2.11 13.32 45.58
CA ILE A 8 0.74 13.42 45.05
C ILE A 8 0.69 14.35 43.82
N PHE A 9 1.55 15.37 43.76
CA PHE A 9 1.56 16.32 42.63
C PHE A 9 2.23 15.76 41.36
N VAL A 10 3.21 14.85 41.51
CA VAL A 10 3.87 14.19 40.37
C VAL A 10 3.01 13.06 39.78
N GLY A 11 2.18 12.40 40.60
CA GLY A 11 1.30 11.31 40.16
C GLY A 11 0.11 11.75 39.29
N LEU A 12 -0.34 13.01 39.39
CA LEU A 12 -1.54 13.50 38.72
C LEU A 12 -1.28 14.13 37.33
N MET A 13 -0.03 14.46 37.01
CA MET A 13 0.36 15.12 35.75
C MET A 13 0.87 14.15 34.67
N LEU A 14 1.01 12.86 34.98
CA LEU A 14 1.61 11.86 34.08
C LEU A 14 0.59 10.95 33.38
N THR A 15 -0.71 11.13 33.61
CA THR A 15 -1.76 10.29 33.00
C THR A 15 -2.53 10.97 31.86
N VAL A 16 -2.22 12.24 31.55
CA VAL A 16 -2.97 13.02 30.54
C VAL A 16 -2.25 13.12 29.18
N PHE A 17 -1.04 12.56 29.05
CA PHE A 17 -0.22 12.66 27.83
C PHE A 17 -0.15 11.38 26.96
N THR A 18 -0.94 10.35 27.23
CA THR A 18 -1.14 9.24 26.27
C THR A 18 -2.44 9.40 25.46
N LEU A 19 -2.90 10.64 25.26
CA LEU A 19 -3.70 10.97 24.09
C LEU A 19 -2.80 10.84 22.86
N SER A 20 -3.24 10.03 21.88
CA SER A 20 -2.73 9.92 20.50
C SER A 20 -1.99 8.62 20.17
N GLY A 21 -2.63 7.47 20.41
CA GLY A 21 -2.10 6.18 19.96
C GLY A 21 -3.04 5.27 19.18
N CYS A 22 -4.36 5.26 19.45
CA CYS A 22 -5.24 4.23 18.88
C CYS A 22 -6.67 4.69 18.62
N LEU A 23 -6.86 5.86 18.00
CA LEU A 23 -8.17 6.25 17.47
C LEU A 23 -8.05 6.54 15.99
N PHE A 24 -7.95 5.51 15.15
CA PHE A 24 -8.40 5.54 13.74
C PHE A 24 -8.33 4.11 13.18
N SER A 25 -9.12 3.20 13.73
CA SER A 25 -9.49 1.98 13.01
C SER A 25 -10.70 2.30 12.12
N PHE A 26 -10.46 2.84 10.92
CA PHE A 26 -11.44 2.80 9.83
C PHE A 26 -11.05 1.68 8.87
N ASP A 27 -11.31 0.44 9.28
CA ASP A 27 -11.32 -0.66 8.31
C ASP A 27 -12.77 -0.96 7.92
N ASN A 28 -13.20 -0.27 6.86
CA ASN A 28 -14.23 -0.77 5.96
C ASN A 28 -13.66 -0.71 4.55
N SER A 29 -12.52 -1.38 4.36
CA SER A 29 -11.80 -1.32 3.11
C SER A 29 -12.44 -2.29 2.12
N ASN A 30 -13.27 -1.74 1.22
CA ASN A 30 -13.70 -2.39 -0.02
C ASN A 30 -12.51 -2.53 -0.99
N THR A 31 -11.40 -3.07 -0.50
CA THR A 31 -10.20 -3.32 -1.27
C THR A 31 -10.38 -4.64 -1.99
N SER A 32 -10.55 -4.59 -3.31
CA SER A 32 -10.69 -5.77 -4.14
C SER A 32 -9.52 -5.82 -5.11
N ILE A 33 -8.77 -6.91 -5.07
CA ILE A 33 -7.61 -7.14 -5.93
C ILE A 33 -7.89 -8.38 -6.76
N THR A 34 -7.84 -8.24 -8.07
CA THR A 34 -8.03 -9.30 -9.05
C THR A 34 -6.75 -9.44 -9.86
N ILE A 35 -6.21 -10.66 -9.88
CA ILE A 35 -5.08 -11.03 -10.74
C ILE A 35 -5.61 -12.05 -11.73
N GLN A 36 -5.51 -11.72 -13.02
CA GLN A 36 -5.78 -12.64 -14.11
C GLN A 36 -4.44 -12.98 -14.76
N ASP A 37 -4.01 -14.21 -14.55
CA ASP A 37 -2.80 -14.76 -15.16
C ASP A 37 -3.22 -15.79 -16.21
N SER A 38 -3.13 -15.40 -17.48
CA SER A 38 -3.43 -16.26 -18.65
C SER A 38 -2.13 -16.56 -19.41
N ASP A 39 -2.16 -17.49 -20.34
CA ASP A 39 -0.97 -17.85 -21.14
C ASP A 39 -0.40 -16.64 -21.90
N ASP A 40 -1.29 -15.75 -22.36
CA ASP A 40 -0.93 -14.62 -23.21
C ASP A 40 -0.74 -13.30 -22.46
N ARG A 41 -1.37 -13.15 -21.28
CA ARG A 41 -1.42 -11.85 -20.59
C ARG A 41 -1.48 -12.00 -19.08
N TYR A 42 -0.91 -11.01 -18.41
CA TYR A 42 -1.03 -10.79 -16.98
C TYR A 42 -1.76 -9.46 -16.75
N GLU A 43 -2.90 -9.50 -16.05
CA GLU A 43 -3.68 -8.32 -15.68
C GLU A 43 -3.89 -8.27 -14.17
N LEU A 44 -3.48 -7.17 -13.56
CA LEU A 44 -3.75 -6.85 -12.16
C LEU A 44 -4.71 -5.67 -12.11
N SER A 45 -5.86 -5.86 -11.49
CA SER A 45 -6.84 -4.81 -11.23
C SER A 45 -7.08 -4.71 -9.74
N ALA A 46 -6.90 -3.52 -9.18
CA ALA A 46 -7.17 -3.26 -7.77
C ALA A 46 -8.13 -2.08 -7.63
N HIS A 47 -9.15 -2.27 -6.80
CA HIS A 47 -10.02 -1.21 -6.29
C HIS A 47 -9.69 -1.01 -4.83
N TYR A 48 -9.56 0.24 -4.38
CA TYR A 48 -9.17 0.57 -3.02
C TYR A 48 -9.69 1.97 -2.65
N ASN A 49 -9.62 2.32 -1.36
CA ASN A 49 -10.01 3.66 -0.90
C ASN A 49 -9.08 4.72 -1.52
N LYS A 50 -9.65 5.80 -2.07
CA LYS A 50 -8.93 6.93 -2.68
C LYS A 50 -7.78 7.47 -1.81
N GLN A 51 -7.87 7.39 -0.49
CA GLN A 51 -6.79 7.80 0.44
C GLN A 51 -5.49 6.99 0.24
N LYS A 52 -5.59 5.70 -0.12
CA LYS A 52 -4.43 4.82 -0.39
C LYS A 52 -3.78 5.12 -1.75
N THR A 53 -4.41 5.90 -2.63
CA THR A 53 -3.88 6.24 -3.97
C THR A 53 -2.48 6.84 -3.93
N LYS A 54 -2.22 7.77 -3.00
CA LYS A 54 -0.90 8.44 -2.90
C LYS A 54 0.21 7.44 -2.58
N ARG A 55 -0.04 6.52 -1.66
CA ARG A 55 0.92 5.48 -1.27
C ARG A 55 1.22 4.53 -2.42
N ILE A 56 0.18 4.14 -3.18
CA ILE A 56 0.33 3.25 -4.34
C ILE A 56 1.09 3.93 -5.47
N GLN A 57 0.78 5.20 -5.78
CA GLN A 57 1.51 5.94 -6.81
C GLN A 57 3.00 6.03 -6.44
N HIS A 58 3.31 6.38 -5.19
CA HIS A 58 4.69 6.42 -4.72
C HIS A 58 5.37 5.05 -4.78
N TYR A 59 4.67 3.96 -4.45
CA TYR A 59 5.22 2.61 -4.56
C TYR A 59 5.56 2.27 -6.02
N ILE A 60 4.66 2.56 -6.95
CA ILE A 60 4.85 2.33 -8.39
C ILE A 60 6.04 3.15 -8.89
N ASP A 61 6.08 4.45 -8.59
CA ASP A 61 7.14 5.35 -9.03
C ASP A 61 8.52 4.95 -8.45
N ALA A 62 8.55 4.40 -7.24
CA ALA A 62 9.79 3.93 -6.60
C ALA A 62 10.27 2.57 -7.13
N ASN A 63 9.35 1.71 -7.60
CA ASN A 63 9.67 0.34 -8.03
C ASN A 63 9.76 0.20 -9.55
N ILE A 64 9.31 1.19 -10.33
CA ILE A 64 9.46 1.20 -11.78
C ILE A 64 10.68 2.05 -12.13
N ALA A 65 11.74 1.35 -12.54
CA ALA A 65 12.92 2.03 -13.03
C ALA A 65 12.64 2.56 -14.46
N PRO A 66 13.15 3.74 -14.84
CA PRO A 66 13.06 4.27 -16.21
C PRO A 66 13.67 3.37 -17.29
N GLN A 67 14.42 2.34 -16.89
CA GLN A 67 15.15 1.42 -17.76
C GLN A 67 14.37 0.14 -18.09
N ASP A 68 13.17 -0.06 -17.52
CA ASP A 68 12.37 -1.24 -17.83
C ASP A 68 11.84 -1.16 -19.28
N ARG A 69 12.46 -1.95 -20.16
CA ARG A 69 12.06 -2.11 -21.57
C ARG A 69 10.77 -2.90 -21.75
N ALA A 70 10.18 -3.36 -20.65
CA ALA A 70 8.99 -4.17 -20.69
C ALA A 70 7.79 -3.34 -21.19
N ILE A 71 7.07 -3.88 -22.17
CA ILE A 71 5.86 -3.27 -22.71
C ILE A 71 4.71 -3.63 -21.76
N PHE A 72 4.47 -2.76 -20.77
CA PHE A 72 3.33 -2.86 -19.86
C PHE A 72 2.60 -1.53 -19.77
N GLN A 73 1.30 -1.60 -19.47
CA GLN A 73 0.45 -0.44 -19.31
C GLN A 73 0.03 -0.33 -17.85
N ILE A 74 0.28 0.83 -17.24
CA ILE A 74 -0.23 1.17 -15.92
C ILE A 74 -1.26 2.27 -16.07
N ARG A 75 -2.42 2.05 -15.47
CA ARG A 75 -3.50 3.03 -15.36
C ARG A 75 -3.82 3.22 -13.89
N THR A 76 -3.45 4.37 -13.35
CA THR A 76 -3.81 4.79 -11.99
C THR A 76 -4.91 5.84 -12.06
N ASN A 77 -5.96 5.63 -11.27
CA ASN A 77 -7.00 6.60 -10.99
C ASN A 77 -7.25 6.63 -9.48
N PRO A 78 -7.83 7.71 -8.92
CA PRO A 78 -8.19 7.73 -7.51
C PRO A 78 -9.07 6.52 -7.12
N GLY A 79 -8.51 5.63 -6.31
CA GLY A 79 -9.16 4.39 -5.84
C GLY A 79 -9.18 3.22 -6.83
N LYS A 80 -8.48 3.31 -7.96
CA LYS A 80 -8.38 2.23 -8.94
C LYS A 80 -6.99 2.16 -9.57
N LEU A 81 -6.43 0.96 -9.60
CA LEU A 81 -5.20 0.63 -10.31
C LEU A 81 -5.48 -0.49 -11.29
N GLN A 82 -4.92 -0.37 -12.50
CA GLN A 82 -4.91 -1.43 -13.48
C GLN A 82 -3.51 -1.52 -14.10
N ILE A 83 -2.95 -2.72 -14.10
CA ILE A 83 -1.68 -3.05 -14.73
C ILE A 83 -1.96 -4.14 -15.74
N ARG A 84 -1.49 -3.96 -16.98
CA ARG A 84 -1.60 -4.93 -18.05
C ARG A 84 -0.23 -5.21 -18.63
N PHE A 85 0.12 -6.47 -18.73
CA PHE A 85 1.36 -6.97 -19.26
C PHE A 85 1.07 -8.05 -20.29
N ASP A 86 1.60 -7.88 -21.50
CA ASP A 86 1.48 -8.85 -22.57
C ASP A 86 2.68 -9.80 -22.52
N LYS A 87 2.44 -11.09 -22.32
CA LYS A 87 3.52 -12.09 -22.21
C LYS A 87 4.10 -12.48 -23.56
N LYS A 88 3.38 -12.25 -24.66
CA LYS A 88 3.86 -12.56 -26.02
C LYS A 88 4.83 -11.51 -26.53
N GLU A 89 4.65 -10.28 -26.08
CA GLU A 89 5.49 -9.13 -26.46
C GLU A 89 6.69 -8.92 -25.53
N ASN A 90 6.84 -9.72 -24.47
CA ASN A 90 7.86 -9.55 -23.44
C ASN A 90 8.56 -10.86 -23.07
N ASP A 91 9.77 -10.77 -22.54
CA ASP A 91 10.51 -11.91 -22.02
C ASP A 91 10.01 -12.40 -20.65
N GLU A 92 10.44 -13.61 -20.28
CA GLU A 92 10.09 -14.22 -19.00
C GLU A 92 10.59 -13.41 -17.80
N ASP A 93 11.77 -12.78 -17.90
CA ASP A 93 12.31 -11.94 -16.84
C ASP A 93 11.40 -10.73 -16.57
N ALA A 94 10.83 -10.11 -17.61
CA ALA A 94 9.86 -9.05 -17.51
C ALA A 94 8.56 -9.52 -16.84
N TYR A 95 8.11 -10.73 -17.15
CA TYR A 95 6.98 -11.34 -16.45
C TYR A 95 7.27 -11.55 -14.96
N LEU A 96 8.46 -12.05 -14.60
CA LEU A 96 8.84 -12.20 -13.19
C LEU A 96 8.93 -10.85 -12.47
N ARG A 97 9.41 -9.80 -13.15
CA ARG A 97 9.40 -8.42 -12.62
C ARG A 97 7.98 -7.91 -12.36
N ILE A 98 7.06 -8.03 -13.32
CA ILE A 98 5.69 -7.53 -13.14
C ILE A 98 4.93 -8.31 -12.08
N LYS A 99 5.19 -9.62 -11.97
CA LYS A 99 4.61 -10.46 -10.92
C LYS A 99 5.06 -10.01 -9.53
N ARG A 100 6.37 -9.76 -9.34
CA ARG A 100 6.90 -9.22 -8.08
C ARG A 100 6.33 -7.84 -7.76
N LEU A 101 6.19 -6.97 -8.76
CA LEU A 101 5.56 -5.66 -8.61
C LEU A 101 4.11 -5.81 -8.12
N GLY A 102 3.34 -6.72 -8.74
CA GLY A 102 1.96 -6.99 -8.36
C GLY A 102 1.80 -7.50 -6.92
N GLU A 103 2.65 -8.44 -6.50
CA GLU A 103 2.67 -8.92 -5.11
C GLU A 103 3.00 -7.81 -4.11
N GLY A 104 3.95 -6.93 -4.43
CA GLY A 104 4.29 -5.80 -3.57
C GLY A 104 3.17 -4.75 -3.48
N ILE A 105 2.44 -4.52 -4.57
CA ILE A 105 1.24 -3.65 -4.58
C ILE A 105 0.14 -4.26 -3.71
N LYS A 106 -0.10 -5.57 -3.84
CA LYS A 106 -1.05 -6.30 -3.00
C LYS A 106 -0.69 -6.17 -1.51
N ALA A 107 0.57 -6.41 -1.16
CA ALA A 107 1.06 -6.22 0.20
C ALA A 107 0.88 -4.77 0.69
N THR A 108 1.15 -3.77 -0.16
CA THR A 108 0.97 -2.35 0.17
C THR A 108 -0.50 -1.97 0.36
N LEU A 109 -1.43 -2.58 -0.38
CA LEU A 109 -2.86 -2.35 -0.20
C LEU A 109 -3.42 -3.01 1.05
N SER A 110 -2.88 -4.18 1.42
CA SER A 110 -3.24 -4.96 2.60
C SER A 110 -2.52 -4.52 3.89
N ALA A 111 -1.46 -3.73 3.80
CA ALA A 111 -0.79 -3.15 4.95
C ALA A 111 -1.54 -1.87 5.38
N ASP A 112 -2.29 -1.96 6.48
CA ASP A 112 -2.89 -0.81 7.18
C ASP A 112 -1.97 -0.30 8.30
#